data_AF-A0A4R8GYR2-F1
#
_entry.id   AF-A0A4R8GYR2-F1
#
_cell.length_a   1.000
_cell.length_b   1.000
_cell.length_c   1.000
_cell.angle_alpha   90.00
_cell.angle_beta   90.00
_cell.angle_gamma   90.00
#
_symmetry.space_group_name_H-M   'P 1'
#
loop_
_entity.id
_entity.type
_entity.pdbx_description
1 polymer ?
#
loop_
_entity_poly.entity_id
_entity_poly.type
_entity_poly.pdbx_seq_one_letter_code
_entity_poly.pdbx_strand_id
1 'polypeptide(L)' 'MDKRLTLDVDNLNHKLIITGLLGMVEDNGLSPHEAFTVLEDIKRQTFNALTEANNRRS' A
#
# COMPACT_ATOMS: atom_id res chain seq x y z
N MET A 1 20.12 -14.58 -4.32
CA MET A 1 19.06 -14.23 -5.29
C MET A 1 18.47 -12.89 -4.86
N ASP A 2 18.49 -11.88 -5.73
CA ASP A 2 17.76 -10.64 -5.48
C ASP A 2 16.27 -10.94 -5.45
N LYS A 3 15.66 -10.80 -4.27
CA LYS A 3 14.21 -10.94 -4.13
C LYS A 3 13.60 -9.66 -4.70
N ARG A 4 13.25 -9.66 -5.99
CA ARG A 4 12.53 -8.56 -6.63
C ARG A 4 11.24 -8.30 -5.85
N LEU A 5 11.15 -7.13 -5.21
CA LEU A 5 9.96 -6.64 -4.53
C LEU A 5 8.99 -6.08 -5.57
N THR A 6 8.38 -6.98 -6.34
CA THR A 6 7.41 -6.63 -7.39
C THR A 6 5.98 -6.92 -6.95
N LEU A 7 5.02 -6.28 -7.61
CA LEU A 7 3.62 -6.63 -7.48
C LEU A 7 3.44 -8.12 -7.78
N ASP A 8 2.84 -8.80 -6.82
CA ASP A 8 2.32 -10.17 -6.95
C ASP A 8 0.79 -10.08 -6.89
N VAL A 9 0.16 -10.34 -8.04
CA VAL A 9 -1.29 -10.26 -8.20
C VAL A 9 -2.02 -11.44 -7.58
N ASP A 10 -1.33 -12.46 -7.05
CA ASP A 10 -1.93 -13.55 -6.29
C ASP A 10 -1.81 -13.34 -4.78
N ASN A 11 -0.91 -12.45 -4.34
CA ASN A 11 -0.76 -12.06 -2.94
C ASN A 11 -1.97 -11.25 -2.43
N LEU A 12 -2.62 -11.76 -1.37
CA LEU A 12 -3.78 -11.10 -0.76
C LEU A 12 -3.51 -9.66 -0.32
N ASN A 13 -2.35 -9.38 0.29
CA ASN A 13 -2.04 -8.04 0.81
C ASN A 13 -1.89 -7.03 -0.33
N HIS A 14 -1.31 -7.44 -1.47
CA HIS A 14 -1.22 -6.57 -2.64
C HIS A 14 -2.59 -6.31 -3.26
N LYS A 15 -3.44 -7.34 -3.37
CA LYS A 15 -4.83 -7.18 -3.83
C LYS A 15 -5.58 -6.16 -2.97
N LEU A 16 -5.44 -6.24 -1.64
CA LEU A 16 -6.11 -5.31 -0.73
C LEU A 16 -5.68 -3.85 -0.95
N ILE A 17 -4.40 -3.59 -1.24
CA ILE A 17 -3.94 -2.24 -1.59
C ILE A 17 -4.59 -1.77 -2.90
N ILE A 18 -4.63 -2.63 -3.92
CA ILE A 18 -5.26 -2.31 -5.22
C ILE A 18 -6.76 -2.04 -5.04
N THR A 19 -7.47 -2.90 -4.32
CA THR A 19 -8.90 -2.72 -4.03
C THR A 19 -9.15 -1.43 -3.25
N GLY A 20 -8.29 -1.06 -2.31
CA GLY A 20 -8.39 0.21 -1.61
C GLY A 20 -8.25 1.42 -2.54
N LEU A 21 -7.30 1.39 -3.49
CA LEU A 21 -7.16 2.43 -4.51
C LEU A 21 -8.36 2.51 -5.44
N LEU A 22 -8.93 1.35 -5.83
CA LEU A 22 -10.14 1.30 -6.64
C LEU A 22 -11.33 1.93 -5.90
N GLY A 23 -11.56 1.58 -4.64
CA GLY A 23 -12.62 2.20 -3.83
C GLY A 23 -12.45 3.71 -3.67
N MET A 24 -11.21 4.22 -3.57
CA MET A 24 -10.97 5.67 -3.57
C MET A 24 -11.46 6.35 -4.86
N VAL A 25 -11.30 5.70 -6.02
CA VAL A 25 -11.71 6.25 -7.32
C VAL A 25 -13.22 6.05 -7.54
N GLU A 26 -13.71 4.82 -7.35
CA GLU A 26 -15.07 4.41 -7.69
C GLU A 26 -16.09 4.90 -6.65
N ASP A 27 -15.79 4.78 -5.36
CA ASP A 27 -16.74 5.08 -4.29
C ASP A 27 -16.58 6.50 -3.75
N ASN A 28 -15.34 7.00 -3.66
CA ASN A 28 -15.06 8.33 -3.10
C ASN A 28 -14.89 9.42 -4.17
N GLY A 29 -14.86 9.05 -5.46
CA GLY A 29 -14.81 10.00 -6.58
C GLY A 29 -13.46 10.69 -6.78
N LEU A 30 -12.37 10.16 -6.22
CA LEU A 30 -11.03 10.73 -6.41
C LEU A 30 -10.55 10.46 -7.83
N SER A 31 -9.77 11.39 -8.39
CA SER A 31 -8.96 11.08 -9.56
C SER A 31 -7.86 10.07 -9.18
N PRO A 32 -7.32 9.31 -10.16
CA PRO A 32 -6.19 8.42 -9.90
C PRO A 32 -5.00 9.15 -9.24
N HIS A 33 -4.71 10.39 -9.65
CA HIS A 33 -3.63 11.19 -9.06
C HIS A 33 -3.86 11.47 -7.57
N GLU A 34 -5.09 11.81 -7.18
CA GLU A 34 -5.44 12.07 -5.77
C GLU A 34 -5.37 10.78 -4.94
N ALA A 35 -5.87 9.66 -5.46
CA ALA A 35 -5.75 8.36 -4.80
C ALA A 35 -4.28 7.96 -4.56
N PHE A 36 -3.41 8.19 -5.54
CA PHE A 36 -1.97 7.99 -5.38
C PHE A 36 -1.35 8.96 -4.37
N THR A 37 -1.81 10.20 -4.32
CA THR A 37 -1.35 11.18 -3.31
C THR A 37 -1.67 10.68 -1.89
N VAL A 38 -2.87 10.15 -1.66
CA VAL A 38 -3.26 9.53 -0.40
C VAL A 38 -2.41 8.30 -0.09
N LEU A 39 -2.14 7.44 -1.09
CA LEU A 39 -1.28 6.28 -0.90
C LEU A 39 0.15 6.65 -0.48
N GLU A 40 0.74 7.71 -1.06
CA GLU A 40 2.04 8.22 -0.63
C GLU A 40 2.05 8.64 0.84
N ASP A 41 0.99 9.32 1.28
CA ASP A 41 0.85 9.73 2.68
C ASP A 41 0.71 8.52 3.62
N ILE A 42 -0.12 7.53 3.26
CA ILE A 42 -0.24 6.26 4.00
C ILE A 42 1.11 5.57 4.12
N LYS A 43 1.88 5.45 3.03
CA LYS A 43 3.22 4.84 3.07
C LYS A 43 4.15 5.57 4.03
N ARG A 44 4.16 6.91 4.01
CA ARG A 44 4.99 7.73 4.90
C ARG A 44 4.61 7.55 6.37
N GLN A 45 3.32 7.62 6.68
CA GLN A 45 2.84 7.53 8.07
C GLN A 45 3.04 6.13 8.66
N THR A 46 2.91 5.09 7.84
CA THR A 46 3.03 3.70 8.30
C THR A 46 4.46 3.18 8.34
N PHE A 47 5.41 3.80 7.63
CA PHE A 47 6.79 3.32 7.51
C PHE A 47 7.46 3.07 8.87
N ASN A 48 7.35 4.04 9.79
CA ASN A 48 7.94 3.93 11.12
C ASN A 48 7.29 2.80 11.93
N ALA A 49 5.95 2.72 11.91
CA ALA A 49 5.22 1.67 12.62
C ALA A 49 5.55 0.26 12.10
N LEU A 50 5.70 0.10 10.78
CA LEU A 50 6.11 -1.16 10.16
C LEU A 50 7.55 -1.54 10.52
N THR A 51 8.46 -0.55 10.56
CA THR A 51 9.85 -0.74 10.96
C THR A 51 9.95 -1.20 12.41
N GLU A 52 9.22 -0.54 13.32
CA GLU A 52 9.15 -0.94 14.72
C GLU A 52 8.59 -2.36 14.89
N ALA A 53 7.50 -2.69 14.17
CA ALA A 53 6.90 -4.01 14.24
C ALA A 53 7.86 -5.12 13.76
N ASN A 54 8.68 -4.84 12.74
CA ASN A 54 9.72 -5.75 12.28
C ASN A 54 10.82 -5.95 13.33
N ASN A 55 11.27 -4.88 13.97
CA ASN A 55 12.33 -4.94 14.98
C ASN A 55 11.90 -5.68 16.24
N ARG A 56 10.62 -5.67 16.61
CA ARG A 56 10.09 -6.47 17.74
C ARG A 56 10.03 -7.97 17.47
N ARG A 57 10.10 -8.38 16.20
CA ARG A 57 10.02 -9.79 15.77
C ARG A 57 11.41 -10.42 15.58
N SER A 58 12.47 -9.61 15.58
CA SER A 58 13.86 -10.04 15.42
C SER A 58 14.52 -10.20 16.79
#